data_AF-A0A1Y6CEJ8-F1
#
_entry.id   AF-A0A1Y6CEJ8-F1
#
_cell.length_a   1.000
_cell.length_b   1.000
_cell.length_c   1.000
_cell.angle_alpha   90.00
_cell.angle_beta   90.00
_cell.angle_gamma   90.00
#
_symmetry.space_group_name_H-M   'P 1'
#
loop_
_entity.id
_entity.type
_entity.pdbx_description
1 polymer ?
#
loop_
_entity_poly.entity_id
_entity_poly.type
_entity_poly.pdbx_seq_one_letter_code
_entity_poly.pdbx_strand_id
1 'polypeptide(L)' 'MGDPMSSDLDIFRSAALLIRDHGEVAAAVAARRADALLDTGDLEGCHLWNRIVEAIDDLTRTQRHAHELTH' A
#
# COMPACT_ATOMS: atom_id res chain seq x y z
N MET A 1 13.47 2.88 -21.20
CA MET A 1 13.93 2.75 -19.82
C MET A 1 12.97 3.56 -18.98
N GLY A 2 12.19 2.94 -18.10
CA GLY A 2 11.28 3.66 -17.21
C GLY A 2 12.06 4.15 -15.99
N ASP A 3 11.93 5.44 -15.70
CA ASP A 3 12.67 6.12 -14.63
C ASP A 3 12.32 5.53 -13.25
N PRO A 4 13.31 5.24 -12.39
CA PRO A 4 13.08 4.73 -11.03
C PRO A 4 12.26 5.69 -10.15
N MET A 5 12.15 6.97 -10.54
CA MET A 5 11.30 7.97 -9.89
C MET A 5 9.80 7.71 -10.07
N SER A 6 9.41 6.96 -11.10
CA SER A 6 8.01 6.60 -11.32
C SER A 6 7.54 5.50 -10.37
N SER A 7 8.43 4.59 -9.92
CA SER A 7 8.01 3.46 -9.07
C SER A 7 7.53 3.89 -7.69
N ASP A 8 8.22 4.83 -7.02
CA ASP A 8 7.82 5.25 -5.67
C ASP A 8 6.53 6.08 -5.71
N LEU A 9 6.39 6.96 -6.72
CA LEU A 9 5.16 7.69 -6.95
C LEU A 9 3.99 6.76 -7.33
N ASP A 10 4.23 5.74 -8.16
CA ASP A 10 3.22 4.73 -8.51
C ASP A 10 2.81 3.88 -7.30
N ILE A 11 3.75 3.56 -6.39
CA ILE A 11 3.46 2.90 -5.11
C ILE A 11 2.51 3.77 -4.28
N PHE A 12 2.84 5.06 -4.08
CA PHE A 12 1.99 5.98 -3.33
C PHE A 12 0.64 6.22 -4.00
N ARG A 13 0.60 6.29 -5.34
CA ARG A 13 -0.65 6.47 -6.09
C ARG A 13 -1.54 5.24 -5.99
N SER A 14 -0.95 4.05 -6.07
CA SER A 14 -1.66 2.78 -5.90
C SER A 14 -2.19 2.65 -4.48
N ALA A 15 -1.36 2.96 -3.47
CA ALA A 15 -1.74 3.01 -2.06
C ALA A 15 -2.93 3.94 -1.83
N ALA A 16 -2.85 5.18 -2.32
CA ALA A 16 -3.93 6.17 -2.18
C ALA A 16 -5.22 5.74 -2.90
N LEU A 17 -5.10 5.07 -4.05
CA LEU A 17 -6.25 4.58 -4.82
C LEU A 17 -6.92 3.39 -4.12
N LEU A 18 -6.12 2.47 -3.55
CA LEU A 18 -6.62 1.38 -2.70
C LEU A 18 -7.30 1.91 -1.44
N ILE A 19 -6.73 2.90 -0.74
CA ILE A 19 -7.38 3.53 0.41
C ILE A 19 -8.72 4.16 0.00
N ARG A 20 -8.77 4.81 -1.16
CA ARG A 20 -10.01 5.43 -1.65
C ARG A 20 -11.09 4.41 -2.02
N ASP A 21 -10.71 3.27 -2.61
CA ASP A 21 -11.64 2.25 -3.10
C ASP A 21 -12.06 1.26 -1.99
N HIS A 22 -11.12 0.86 -1.15
CA HIS A 22 -11.29 -0.17 -0.13
C HIS A 22 -11.33 0.37 1.32
N GLY A 23 -10.92 1.62 1.56
CA GLY A 23 -10.90 2.19 2.91
C GLY A 23 -9.99 1.41 3.85
N GLU A 24 -10.56 0.93 4.96
CA GLU A 24 -9.83 0.21 6.01
C GLU A 24 -9.27 -1.16 5.58
N VAL A 25 -9.84 -1.78 4.55
CA VAL A 25 -9.35 -3.10 4.07
C VAL A 25 -8.25 -2.99 3.01
N ALA A 26 -7.87 -1.77 2.61
CA ALA A 26 -6.81 -1.51 1.64
C ALA A 26 -5.49 -2.20 2.00
N ALA A 27 -5.06 -2.08 3.25
CA ALA A 27 -3.83 -2.70 3.75
C ALA A 27 -3.91 -4.24 3.68
N ALA A 28 -5.05 -4.82 4.07
CA ALA A 28 -5.27 -6.26 4.05
C ALA A 28 -5.28 -6.83 2.62
N VAL A 29 -5.85 -6.10 1.65
CA VAL A 29 -5.86 -6.50 0.23
C VAL A 29 -4.44 -6.48 -0.34
N ALA A 30 -3.66 -5.44 -0.03
CA ALA A 30 -2.27 -5.33 -0.49
C ALA A 30 -1.38 -6.41 0.15
N ALA A 31 -1.53 -6.68 1.45
CA ALA A 31 -0.79 -7.73 2.16
C ALA A 31 -1.08 -9.11 1.57
N ARG A 32 -2.36 -9.42 1.33
CA ARG A 32 -2.77 -10.68 0.69
C ARG A 32 -2.15 -10.86 -0.70
N ARG A 33 -1.93 -9.77 -1.43
CA ARG A 33 -1.30 -9.80 -2.75
C ARG A 33 0.20 -10.02 -2.66
N ALA A 34 0.86 -9.48 -1.63
CA ALA A 34 2.26 -9.77 -1.32
C ALA A 34 2.45 -11.27 -1.01
N ASP A 35 1.61 -11.84 -0.14
CA ASP A 35 1.63 -13.28 0.19
C ASP A 35 1.42 -14.17 -1.05
N ALA A 36 0.48 -13.80 -1.92
CA ALA A 36 0.23 -14.56 -3.15
C ALA A 36 1.43 -14.53 -4.11
N LEU A 37 2.15 -13.40 -4.20
CA LEU A 37 3.35 -13.29 -5.03
C LEU A 37 4.52 -14.08 -4.43
N LEU A 38 4.66 -14.06 -3.11
CA LEU A 38 5.62 -14.88 -2.39
C LEU A 38 5.41 -16.37 -2.66
N ASP A 39 4.16 -16.84 -2.64
CA ASP A 39 3.79 -18.22 -2.95
C ASP A 39 4.17 -18.62 -4.39
N THR A 40 4.03 -17.69 -5.33
CA THR A 40 4.48 -17.89 -6.72
C THR A 40 5.99 -17.84 -6.92
N GLY A 41 6.76 -17.49 -5.89
CA GLY A 41 8.22 -17.33 -5.93
C GLY A 41 8.69 -15.95 -6.40
N ASP A 42 7.77 -14.99 -6.55
CA ASP A 42 8.08 -13.62 -6.98
C ASP A 42 8.43 -12.75 -5.77
N LEU A 43 9.69 -12.82 -5.36
CA LEU A 43 10.22 -12.07 -4.21
C LEU A 43 10.26 -10.56 -4.46
N GLU A 44 10.53 -10.14 -5.71
CA GLU A 44 10.59 -8.73 -6.09
C GLU A 44 9.20 -8.07 -5.99
N GLY A 45 8.16 -8.73 -6.50
CA GLY A 45 6.77 -8.30 -6.35
C GLY A 45 6.33 -8.33 -4.89
N CYS A 46 6.67 -9.38 -4.12
CA CYS A 46 6.40 -9.39 -2.68
C CYS A 46 7.01 -8.16 -1.98
N HIS A 47 8.27 -7.82 -2.27
CA HIS A 47 8.92 -6.64 -1.71
C HIS A 47 8.24 -5.33 -2.11
N LEU A 48 7.81 -5.22 -3.38
CA LEU A 48 7.08 -4.05 -3.89
C LEU A 48 5.74 -3.89 -3.18
N TRP A 49 4.96 -4.96 -3.08
CA TRP A 49 3.66 -4.96 -2.41
C TRP A 49 3.80 -4.71 -0.91
N ASN A 50 4.86 -5.19 -0.26
CA ASN A 50 5.13 -4.89 1.14
C ASN A 50 5.35 -3.38 1.35
N ARG A 51 6.11 -2.71 0.47
CA ARG A 51 6.24 -1.24 0.52
C ARG A 51 4.90 -0.53 0.33
N ILE A 52 4.03 -1.04 -0.54
CA ILE A 52 2.67 -0.49 -0.73
C ILE A 52 1.86 -0.63 0.56
N VAL A 53 1.94 -1.78 1.24
CA VAL A 53 1.26 -1.99 2.54
C VAL A 53 1.75 -0.99 3.59
N GLU A 54 3.07 -0.80 3.72
CA GLU A 54 3.63 0.17 4.66
C GLU A 54 3.17 1.60 4.35
N ALA A 55 3.16 2.00 3.08
CA ALA A 55 2.65 3.31 2.67
C ALA A 55 1.14 3.47 2.95
N ILE A 56 0.35 2.40 2.77
CA ILE A 56 -1.09 2.42 3.09
C ILE A 56 -1.30 2.53 4.59
N ASP A 57 -0.55 1.78 5.40
CA ASP A 57 -0.67 1.80 6.86
C ASP A 57 -0.31 3.20 7.39
N ASP A 58 0.79 3.79 6.91
CA ASP A 58 1.22 5.13 7.31
C ASP A 58 0.16 6.21 6.99
N LEU A 59 -0.38 6.18 5.77
CA LEU A 59 -1.44 7.10 5.34
C LEU A 59 -2.74 6.90 6.13
N THR A 60 -3.14 5.65 6.37
CA THR A 60 -4.36 5.32 7.11
C THR A 60 -4.22 5.69 8.57
N ARG A 61 -3.06 5.41 9.18
CA ARG A 61 -2.73 5.79 10.55
C ARG A 61 -2.74 7.31 10.72
N THR A 62 -2.15 8.05 9.78
CA THR A 62 -2.22 9.52 9.74
C THR A 62 -3.67 10.02 9.65
N GLN A 63 -4.50 9.45 8.77
CA GLN A 63 -5.90 9.87 8.63
C GLN A 63 -6.75 9.55 9.87
N ARG A 64 -6.55 8.38 10.48
CA ARG A 64 -7.26 7.96 11.70
C ARG A 64 -6.92 8.90 12.86
N HIS A 65 -5.64 9.25 13.01
CA HIS A 65 -5.17 10.14 14.06
C HIS A 65 -5.64 11.60 13.87
N ALA A 66 -5.91 12.02 12.63
CA ALA A 66 -6.54 13.32 12.37
C ALA A 66 -8.04 13.33 12.71
N HIS A 67 -8.72 12.19 12.56
CA HIS A 67 -10.16 12.07 12.83
C HIS A 67 -10.48 11.93 14.33
N GLU A 68 -9.59 11.32 15.13
CA GLU A 68 -9.79 11.13 16.58
C GLU A 68 -9.72 12.43 17.40
N LEU A 69 -9.14 13.51 16.87
CA LEU A 69 -9.06 14.82 17.53
C LEU A 69 -10.33 15.67 17.39
N THR A 70 -11.40 15.13 16.78
CA THR A 70 -12.67 15.83 16.55
C THR A 70 -13.88 15.26 17.28
N HIS A 71 -13.71 14.39 18.28
CA HIS A 71 -14.82 13.81 19.06
C HIS A 71 -14.72 14.09 20.57
#